data_AF-A0A7C7ZSX8-F1
#
_entry.id   AF-A0A7C7ZSX8-F1
#
_cell.length_a   1.000
_cell.length_b   1.000
_cell.length_c   1.000
_cell.angle_alpha   90.00
_cell.angle_beta   90.00
_cell.angle_gamma   90.00
#
_symmetry.space_group_name_H-M   'P 1'
#
loop_
_entity.id
_entity.type
_entity.pdbx_description
1 polymer ?
#
loop_
_entity_poly.entity_id
_entity_poly.type
_entity_poly.pdbx_seq_one_letter_code
_entity_poly.pdbx_strand_id
1 'polypeptide(L)'
;MGKGLKTLLVVLGILLLIVFAAYSYLKGTYNTLVTMDEGVKGAWAQVENQLQRRYDLIPNYVETVKGYAKHEKEVFVEVAEARSKVAG
;
A
#
# COMPACT_ATOMS: atom_id res chain seq x y z
N MET A 1 -32.32 54.14 -15.71
CA MET A 1 -31.92 52.81 -16.24
C MET A 1 -33.11 52.17 -16.93
N GLY A 2 -33.12 52.15 -18.27
CA GLY A 2 -34.20 51.52 -19.05
C GLY A 2 -34.34 50.04 -18.68
N LYS A 3 -35.57 49.51 -18.72
CA LYS A 3 -35.89 48.14 -18.31
C LYS A 3 -34.96 47.09 -18.96
N GLY A 4 -34.52 47.35 -20.21
CA GLY A 4 -33.56 46.52 -20.95
C GLY A 4 -32.16 46.41 -20.33
N LEU A 5 -31.64 47.49 -19.72
CA LEU A 5 -30.33 47.47 -19.05
C LEU A 5 -30.37 46.62 -17.77
N LYS A 6 -31.48 46.68 -17.03
CA LYS A 6 -31.67 45.86 -15.82
C LYS A 6 -31.78 44.37 -16.17
N THR A 7 -32.51 44.01 -17.21
CA THR A 7 -32.58 42.62 -17.68
C THR A 7 -31.23 42.09 -18.16
N LEU A 8 -30.44 42.91 -18.85
CA LEU A 8 -29.09 42.52 -19.29
C LEU A 8 -28.16 42.24 -18.11
N LEU A 9 -28.16 43.10 -17.08
CA LEU A 9 -27.38 42.91 -15.87
C LEU A 9 -27.81 41.65 -15.08
N VAL A 10 -29.10 41.35 -15.03
CA VAL A 10 -29.61 40.13 -14.39
C VAL A 10 -29.14 38.88 -15.15
N VAL A 11 -29.24 38.88 -16.48
CA VAL A 11 -28.76 37.76 -17.31
C VAL A 11 -27.25 37.57 -17.16
N LEU A 12 -26.48 38.66 -17.14
CA LEU A 12 -25.03 38.60 -16.96
C LEU A 12 -24.65 38.06 -15.57
N GLY A 13 -25.39 38.46 -14.53
CA GLY A 13 -25.20 37.97 -13.17
C GLY A 13 -25.49 36.47 -13.04
N ILE A 14 -26.55 35.98 -13.68
CA ILE A 14 -26.88 34.55 -13.73
C ILE A 14 -25.80 33.76 -14.47
N LEU A 15 -25.31 34.26 -15.60
CA LEU A 15 -24.22 33.64 -16.36
C LEU A 15 -22.94 33.50 -15.53
N LEU A 16 -22.56 34.56 -14.81
CA LEU A 16 -21.40 34.54 -13.91
C LEU A 16 -21.57 33.51 -12.79
N LEU A 17 -22.78 33.39 -12.22
CA LEU A 17 -23.08 32.44 -11.16
C LEU A 17 -22.96 30.99 -11.66
N ILE A 18 -23.44 30.70 -12.86
CA ILE A 18 -23.33 29.38 -13.49
C ILE A 18 -21.87 29.01 -13.75
N VAL A 19 -21.07 29.94 -14.29
CA VAL A 19 -19.64 29.71 -14.53
C VAL A 19 -18.89 29.46 -13.21
N PHE A 20 -19.19 30.24 -12.18
CA PHE A 20 -18.58 30.05 -10.86
C PHE A 20 -18.96 28.71 -10.23
N ALA A 21 -20.22 28.30 -10.33
CA ALA A 21 -20.69 27.01 -9.86
C ALA A 21 -19.98 25.85 -10.58
N ALA A 22 -19.88 25.91 -11.92
CA ALA A 22 -19.18 24.91 -12.72
C ALA A 22 -17.69 24.81 -12.36
N TYR A 23 -17.01 25.94 -12.18
CA TYR A 23 -15.61 25.98 -11.76
C TYR A 23 -15.41 25.35 -10.38
N SER A 24 -16.29 25.68 -9.42
CA SER A 24 -16.22 25.14 -8.06
C SER A 24 -16.39 23.62 -8.03
N TYR A 25 -17.30 23.09 -8.85
CA TYR A 25 -17.58 21.66 -8.96
C TYR A 25 -16.38 20.87 -9.52
N LEU A 26 -15.76 21.39 -10.59
CA LEU A 26 -14.58 20.76 -11.20
C LEU A 26 -13.38 20.76 -10.24
N LYS A 27 -13.15 21.86 -9.54
CA LYS A 27 -12.08 21.96 -8.54
C LYS A 27 -12.29 20.97 -7.38
N GLY A 28 -13.51 20.85 -6.88
CA GLY A 28 -13.86 19.90 -5.81
C GLY A 28 -13.60 18.46 -6.23
N THR A 29 -14.06 18.09 -7.43
CA THR A 29 -13.89 16.73 -7.97
C THR A 29 -12.42 16.38 -8.15
N TYR A 30 -11.62 17.30 -8.70
CA TYR A 30 -10.19 17.08 -8.88
C TYR A 30 -9.47 16.86 -7.54
N ASN A 31 -9.76 17.68 -6.53
CA ASN A 31 -9.17 17.51 -5.20
C ASN A 31 -9.50 16.15 -4.59
N THR A 32 -10.76 15.71 -4.70
CA THR A 32 -11.17 14.38 -4.20
C THR A 32 -10.42 13.25 -4.90
N LEU A 33 -10.24 13.34 -6.22
CA LEU A 33 -9.48 12.34 -6.98
C LEU A 33 -8.01 12.27 -6.55
N VAL A 34 -7.37 13.43 -6.35
CA VAL A 34 -5.98 13.47 -5.85
C VAL A 34 -5.88 12.87 -4.46
N THR A 35 -6.79 13.21 -3.54
CA THR A 35 -6.79 12.62 -2.19
C THR A 35 -6.98 11.11 -2.22
N MET A 36 -7.83 10.59 -3.10
CA MET A 36 -7.99 9.14 -3.26
C MET A 36 -6.72 8.48 -3.81
N ASP A 37 -6.07 9.08 -4.81
CA ASP A 37 -4.81 8.59 -5.39
C ASP A 37 -3.67 8.58 -4.34
N GLU A 38 -3.55 9.64 -3.55
CA GLU A 38 -2.60 9.70 -2.43
C GLU A 38 -2.90 8.63 -1.38
N GLY A 39 -4.17 8.37 -1.08
CA GLY A 39 -4.58 7.28 -0.18
C GLY A 39 -4.16 5.90 -0.69
N VAL A 40 -4.36 5.63 -1.98
CA VAL A 40 -3.93 4.37 -2.62
C VAL A 40 -2.42 4.22 -2.58
N LYS A 41 -1.67 5.27 -2.93
CA LYS A 41 -0.20 5.28 -2.86
C LYS A 41 0.32 5.04 -1.44
N GLY A 42 -0.31 5.67 -0.45
CA GLY A 42 0.02 5.45 0.96
C GLY A 42 -0.20 4.00 1.40
N ALA A 43 -1.35 3.41 1.03
CA ALA A 43 -1.63 2.00 1.30
C ALA A 43 -0.63 1.06 0.60
N TRP A 44 -0.26 1.36 -0.64
CA TRP A 44 0.73 0.57 -1.38
C TRP A 44 2.11 0.62 -0.73
N ALA A 45 2.56 1.80 -0.30
CA ALA A 45 3.82 1.95 0.43
C ALA A 45 3.81 1.14 1.75
N GLN A 46 2.67 1.03 2.43
CA GLN A 46 2.55 0.19 3.62
C GLN A 46 2.69 -1.30 3.29
N VAL A 47 2.10 -1.76 2.18
CA VAL A 47 2.26 -3.15 1.70
C VAL A 47 3.72 -3.44 1.38
N GLU A 48 4.38 -2.54 0.65
CA GLU A 48 5.79 -2.67 0.27
C GLU A 48 6.71 -2.76 1.50
N ASN A 49 6.51 -1.89 2.49
CA ASN A 49 7.26 -1.94 3.75
C ASN A 49 7.09 -3.28 4.48
N GLN A 50 5.87 -3.83 4.52
CA GLN A 50 5.63 -5.12 5.17
C GLN A 50 6.25 -6.28 4.39
N LEU A 51 6.21 -6.24 3.06
CA LEU A 51 6.89 -7.22 2.21
C LEU A 51 8.40 -7.18 2.42
N GLN A 52 9.00 -5.98 2.45
CA GLN A 52 10.42 -5.83 2.70
C GLN A 52 10.82 -6.40 4.07
N ARG A 53 10.09 -6.06 5.14
CA ARG A 53 10.34 -6.64 6.47
C ARG A 53 10.23 -8.16 6.47
N ARG A 54 9.27 -8.74 5.74
CA ARG A 54 9.16 -10.20 5.60
C ARG A 54 10.38 -10.78 4.90
N TYR A 55 10.83 -10.17 3.81
CA TYR A 55 12.03 -10.61 3.09
C TYR A 55 13.30 -10.50 3.94
N ASP A 56 13.47 -9.41 4.69
CA ASP A 56 14.62 -9.20 5.58
C ASP A 56 14.67 -10.24 6.72
N LEU A 57 13.53 -10.78 7.13
CA LEU A 57 13.44 -11.80 8.17
C LEU A 57 13.65 -13.24 7.66
N ILE A 58 13.48 -13.50 6.35
CA ILE A 58 13.65 -14.86 5.78
C ILE A 58 15.04 -15.45 6.10
N PRO A 59 16.17 -14.73 5.95
CA PRO A 59 17.48 -15.26 6.30
C PRO A 59 17.58 -15.74 7.75
N ASN A 60 17.04 -14.95 8.70
CA ASN A 60 17.04 -15.30 10.12
C ASN A 60 16.22 -16.57 10.41
N TYR A 61 15.06 -16.71 9.74
CA TYR A 61 14.26 -17.94 9.85
C TYR A 61 14.98 -19.16 9.26
N VAL A 62 15.62 -18.98 8.10
CA VAL A 62 16.40 -20.05 7.45
C VAL A 62 17.58 -20.48 8.29
N GLU A 63 18.29 -19.53 8.91
CA GLU A 63 19.40 -19.82 9.81
C GLU A 63 18.95 -20.62 11.03
N THR A 64 17.81 -20.24 11.63
CA THR A 64 17.22 -20.98 12.76
C THR A 64 16.87 -22.42 12.38
N VAL A 65 16.20 -22.63 11.24
CA VAL A 65 15.85 -23.98 10.74
C VAL A 65 17.11 -24.79 10.41
N LYS A 66 18.11 -24.18 9.80
CA LYS A 66 19.40 -24.84 9.51
C LYS A 66 20.12 -25.26 10.80
N GLY A 67 20.05 -24.45 11.86
CA GLY A 67 20.59 -24.80 13.18
C GLY A 67 19.96 -26.07 13.75
N TYR A 68 18.63 -26.17 13.73
CA TYR A 68 17.91 -27.38 14.15
C TYR A 68 18.21 -28.58 13.25
N ALA A 69 18.24 -28.40 11.93
CA ALA A 69 18.58 -29.47 11.00
C ALA A 69 20.00 -30.02 11.21
N LYS A 70 20.95 -29.18 11.65
CA LYS A 70 22.31 -29.63 12.02
C LYS A 70 22.27 -30.51 13.27
N HIS A 71 21.53 -30.10 14.31
CA HIS A 71 21.35 -30.89 15.52
C HIS A 71 20.73 -32.26 15.23
N GLU A 72 19.69 -32.32 14.41
CA GLU A 72 19.08 -33.60 14.02
C GLU A 72 20.04 -34.50 13.25
N LYS A 73 20.86 -33.92 12.35
CA LYS A 73 21.87 -34.67 11.61
C LYS A 73 22.92 -35.30 12.52
N GLU A 74 23.42 -34.57 13.54
CA GLU A 74 24.36 -35.11 14.53
C GLU A 74 23.76 -36.29 15.28
N VAL A 75 22.53 -36.15 15.80
CA VAL A 75 21.82 -37.23 16.51
C VAL A 75 21.63 -38.45 15.62
N PHE A 76 21.24 -38.26 14.35
CA PHE A 76 21.08 -39.38 13.41
C PHE A 76 22.39 -40.12 13.14
N VAL A 77 23.51 -39.40 13.01
CA VAL A 77 24.84 -40.00 12.81
C VAL A 77 25.26 -40.78 14.06
N GLU A 78 25.12 -40.21 15.25
CA GLU A 78 25.45 -40.89 16.51
C GLU A 78 24.62 -42.16 16.72
N VAL A 79 23.32 -42.12 16.42
CA VAL A 79 22.46 -43.31 16.48
C VAL A 79 22.86 -44.35 15.44
N ALA A 80 23.20 -43.93 14.22
CA ALA A 80 23.65 -44.84 13.17
C ALA A 80 24.98 -45.52 13.52
N GLU A 81 25.95 -44.77 14.09
CA GLU A 81 27.21 -45.31 14.58
C GLU A 81 27.00 -46.25 15.77
N ALA A 82 26.16 -45.89 16.74
CA ALA A 82 25.82 -46.74 17.87
C ALA A 82 25.19 -48.07 17.41
N ARG A 83 24.27 -48.03 16.42
CA ARG A 83 23.69 -49.25 15.83
C ARG A 83 24.76 -50.10 15.12
N SER A 84 25.66 -49.46 14.38
CA SER A 84 26.73 -50.15 13.65
C SER A 84 27.72 -50.85 14.59
N LYS A 85 28.03 -50.25 15.74
CA LYS A 85 28.90 -50.83 16.78
C LYS A 85 28.29 -52.01 17.54
N VAL A 86 26.95 -52.13 17.57
CA VAL A 86 26.25 -53.25 18.22
C VAL A 86 25.99 -54.40 17.24
N ALA A 87 25.88 -54.10 15.94
CA ALA A 87 25.62 -55.08 14.89
C ALA A 87 26.87 -55.77 14.31
N GLY A 88 28.07 -55.28 14.63
CA GLY A 88 29.36 -55.90 14.31
C GLY A 88 30.07 -56.39 15.56
#